data_AF-A0A2S5NNW0-F1
#
_entry.id   AF-A0A2S5NNW0-F1
#
_cell.length_a   1.000
_cell.length_b   1.000
_cell.length_c   1.000
_cell.angle_alpha   90.00
_cell.angle_beta   90.00
_cell.angle_gamma   90.00
#
_symmetry.space_group_name_H-M   'P 1'
#
loop_
_entity.id
_entity.type
_entity.pdbx_description
1 polymer ?
#
loop_
_entity_poly.entity_id
_entity_poly.type
_entity_poly.pdbx_seq_one_letter_code
_entity_poly.pdbx_strand_id
1 'polypeptide(L)' 'NVLIGAEYRARPNNLSVFKEDDAKDVFIAWFPVKYLSLTAAYVDLGNIADKDDQRAWYLSGQVSF' A
#
# COMPACT_ATOMS: atom_id res chain seq x y z
N ASN A 1 4.23 18.48 -9.49
CA ASN A 1 4.90 17.72 -8.43
C ASN A 1 3.95 16.84 -7.62
N VAL A 2 3.02 16.15 -8.28
CA VAL A 2 2.14 15.17 -7.64
C VAL A 2 2.21 13.92 -8.49
N LEU A 3 2.27 12.76 -7.85
CA LEU A 3 2.24 11.45 -8.47
C LEU A 3 1.15 10.65 -7.79
N ILE A 4 0.37 9.91 -8.57
CA ILE A 4 -0.67 9.01 -8.08
C ILE A 4 -0.39 7.65 -8.69
N GLY A 5 -0.50 6.59 -7.90
CA GLY A 5 -0.28 5.23 -8.34
C GLY A 5 -1.19 4.24 -7.62
N ALA A 6 -1.23 3.04 -8.16
CA ALA A 6 -1.91 1.91 -7.56
C ALA A 6 -1.10 0.64 -7.86
N GLU A 7 -1.04 -0.28 -6.90
CA GLU A 7 -0.43 -1.59 -7.08
C GLU A 7 -1.51 -2.67 -6.84
N TYR A 8 -1.46 -3.72 -7.65
CA TYR A 8 -2.25 -4.92 -7.45
C TYR A 8 -1.32 -6.12 -7.45
N ARG A 9 -1.36 -6.89 -6.36
CA ARG A 9 -0.54 -8.09 -6.17
C ARG A 9 -1.45 -9.30 -6.07
N ALA A 10 -1.56 -10.02 -7.19
CA ALA A 10 -2.22 -11.31 -7.24
C ALA A 10 -1.39 -12.34 -6.50
N ARG A 11 -1.98 -13.06 -5.53
CA ARG A 11 -1.32 -14.18 -4.84
C ARG A 11 -1.96 -15.50 -5.24
N PRO A 12 -1.20 -16.48 -5.75
CA PRO A 12 -1.75 -17.79 -6.07
C PRO A 12 -2.09 -18.55 -4.78
N ASN A 13 -3.35 -19.00 -4.67
CA ASN A 13 -3.84 -19.81 -3.54
C ASN A 13 -3.11 -21.16 -3.49
N ASN A 14 -2.01 -21.25 -2.72
CA ASN A 14 -1.22 -22.47 -2.55
C ASN A 14 -1.38 -23.13 -1.17
N LEU A 15 -2.18 -22.56 -0.26
CA LEU A 15 -2.53 -23.20 1.01
C LEU A 15 -3.94 -23.79 0.91
N SER A 16 -4.06 -25.10 1.11
CA SER A 16 -5.32 -25.85 1.11
C SER A 16 -6.24 -25.54 2.30
N VAL A 17 -5.81 -24.69 3.25
CA VAL A 17 -6.47 -24.50 4.56
C VAL A 17 -6.80 -23.02 4.86
N PHE A 18 -6.08 -22.06 4.27
CA PHE A 18 -6.33 -20.62 4.48
C PHE A 18 -6.39 -19.91 3.13
N LYS A 19 -7.49 -19.21 2.86
CA LYS A 19 -7.69 -18.41 1.65
C LYS A 19 -6.80 -17.17 1.74
N GLU A 20 -5.79 -17.08 0.90
CA GLU A 20 -4.98 -15.86 0.78
C GLU A 20 -5.67 -14.97 -0.26
N ASP A 21 -6.06 -13.76 0.13
CA ASP A 21 -6.67 -12.80 -0.79
C ASP A 21 -5.60 -11.96 -1.50
N ASP A 22 -6.00 -11.39 -2.63
CA ASP A 22 -5.15 -10.47 -3.38
C ASP A 22 -4.98 -9.16 -2.61
N ALA A 23 -3.75 -8.64 -2.63
CA ALA A 23 -3.43 -7.36 -2.00
C ALA A 23 -3.46 -6.24 -3.04
N LYS A 24 -3.97 -5.08 -2.64
CA LYS A 24 -4.04 -3.89 -3.48
C LYS A 24 -3.76 -2.63 -2.67
N ASP A 25 -3.17 -1.64 -3.31
CA ASP A 25 -2.99 -0.33 -2.69
C ASP A 25 -3.13 0.80 -3.71
N VAL A 26 -3.43 1.98 -3.17
CA VAL A 26 -3.41 3.25 -3.90
C VAL A 26 -2.58 4.24 -3.11
N PHE A 27 -1.78 5.03 -3.80
CA PHE A 27 -0.89 5.99 -3.18
C PHE A 27 -0.81 7.32 -3.92
N ILE A 28 -0.53 8.37 -3.17
CA ILE A 28 -0.22 9.70 -3.66
C ILE A 28 1.11 10.16 -3.09
N ALA A 29 1.97 10.69 -3.94
CA ALA A 29 3.20 11.35 -3.56
C ALA A 29 3.19 12.81 -4.00
N TRP A 30 3.61 13.71 -3.13
CA TRP A 30 3.63 15.15 -3.34
C TRP A 30 5.01 15.73 -3.01
N PHE A 31 5.52 16.56 -3.91
CA PHE A 31 6.83 17.19 -3.80
C PHE A 31 6.68 18.73 -3.81
N PRO A 32 6.26 19.34 -2.70
CA PRO A 32 6.00 20.79 -2.65
C PRO A 32 7.24 21.61 -3.02
N VAL A 33 8.43 21.15 -2.65
CA VAL A 33 9.73 21.76 -2.94
C VAL A 33 10.76 20.66 -3.27
N LYS A 34 11.88 21.04 -3.89
CA LYS A 34 12.88 20.07 -4.42
C LYS A 34 13.50 19.15 -3.37
N TYR A 35 13.46 19.53 -2.10
CA TYR A 35 14.08 18.84 -0.98
C TYR A 35 13.07 18.21 -0.02
N LEU A 36 11.76 18.27 -0.30
CA LEU A 36 10.71 17.70 0.54
C LEU A 36 9.82 16.80 -0.31
N SER A 37 9.67 15.54 0.12
CA SER A 37 8.70 14.59 -0.42
C SER A 37 7.76 14.12 0.68
N LEU A 38 6.48 13.95 0.33
CA LEU A 38 5.43 13.43 1.20
C LEU A 38 4.68 12.35 0.44
N THR A 39 4.41 11.21 1.08
CA THR A 39 3.69 10.08 0.48
C THR A 39 2.61 9.59 1.42
N ALA A 40 1.44 9.31 0.87
CA ALA A 40 0.33 8.67 1.58
C ALA A 40 -0.19 7.48 0.76
N ALA A 41 -0.52 6.38 1.42
CA ALA A 41 -1.11 5.22 0.77
C ALA A 41 -2.23 4.62 1.61
N TYR A 42 -3.22 4.04 0.92
CA TYR A 42 -4.24 3.19 1.50
C TYR A 42 -4.04 1.78 0.97
N VAL A 43 -3.78 0.85 1.88
CA VAL A 43 -3.43 -0.54 1.57
C VAL A 43 -4.56 -1.44 2.03
N ASP A 44 -5.03 -2.31 1.14
CA ASP A 44 -5.99 -3.37 1.40
C ASP A 44 -5.28 -4.71 1.16
N LEU A 45 -4.96 -5.40 2.24
CA LEU A 45 -4.23 -6.67 2.23
C LEU A 45 -5.17 -7.88 2.18
N GLY A 46 -6.50 -7.67 2.27
CA GLY A 46 -7.47 -8.76 2.38
C GLY A 46 -7.25 -9.60 3.64
N ASN A 47 -7.50 -10.90 3.54
CA ASN A 47 -7.34 -11.84 4.65
C ASN A 47 -5.87 -12.25 4.84
N ILE A 48 -5.36 -12.09 6.06
CA ILE A 48 -4.03 -12.58 6.45
C ILE A 48 -4.20 -13.64 7.55
N ALA A 49 -3.97 -14.90 7.18
CA ALA A 49 -4.08 -16.06 8.06
C ALA A 49 -5.46 -16.18 8.77
N ASP A 50 -5.53 -15.86 10.06
CA ASP A 50 -6.74 -15.91 10.90
C ASP A 50 -7.48 -14.58 11.00
N LYS A 51 -6.97 -13.53 10.35
CA LYS A 51 -7.50 -12.17 10.43
C LYS A 51 -7.99 -11.69 9.08
N ASP A 52 -9.29 -11.46 9.03
CA ASP A 52 -9.97 -11.03 7.83
C ASP A 52 -9.91 -9.50 7.63
N ASP A 53 -10.02 -9.07 6.38
CA ASP A 53 -10.21 -7.67 5.94
C ASP A 53 -9.18 -6.65 6.46
N GLN A 54 -7.88 -6.97 6.38
CA GLN A 54 -6.83 -6.06 6.85
C GLN A 54 -6.64 -4.85 5.93
N ARG A 55 -7.01 -3.67 6.41
CA ARG A 55 -6.79 -2.39 5.73
C ARG A 55 -5.95 -1.45 6.60
N ALA A 56 -5.01 -0.76 5.98
CA ALA A 56 -4.08 0.12 6.68
C ALA A 56 -3.81 1.42 5.91
N TRP A 57 -3.56 2.49 6.67
CA TRP A 57 -3.03 3.74 6.14
C TRP A 57 -1.52 3.77 6.33
N TYR A 58 -0.81 4.25 5.31
CA TYR A 58 0.62 4.51 5.35
C TYR A 58 0.90 5.97 5.04
N LEU A 59 1.78 6.60 5.82
CA LEU A 59 2.19 7.98 5.67
C LEU A 59 3.71 8.07 5.83
N SER A 60 4.38 8.77 4.92
CA SER A 60 5.81 9.03 5.02
C SER A 60 6.18 10.41 4.49
N GLY A 61 7.34 10.90 4.94
CA GLY A 61 7.92 12.15 4.47
C GLY A 61 9.44 12.07 4.52
N GLN A 62 10.11 12.73 3.58
CA GLN A 62 11.56 12.79 3.51
C GLN A 62 12.03 14.21 3.19
N VAL A 63 13.10 14.62 3.87
CA VAL A 63 13.80 15.88 3.66
C VAL A 63 15.25 15.60 3.24
N SER A 64 15.75 16.30 2.24
CA SER A 64 17.13 16.18 1.75
C SER A 64 17.89 17.51 1.88
N PHE A 65 19.20 17.48 2.12
CA PHE A 65 20.05 18.66 2.31
C PHE A 65 21.42 18.48 1.66
#